data_AF-A0A9P8XY89-F1
#
_entry.id   AF-A0A9P8XY89-F1
#
_cell.length_a   1.000
_cell.length_b   1.000
_cell.length_c   1.000
_cell.angle_alpha   90.00
_cell.angle_beta   90.00
_cell.angle_gamma   90.00
#
_symmetry.space_group_name_H-M   'P 1'
#
loop_
_entity.id
_entity.type
_entity.pdbx_description
1 polymer ?
#
loop_
_entity_poly.entity_id
_entity_poly.type
_entity_poly.pdbx_seq_one_letter_code
_entity_poly.pdbx_strand_id
1 'polypeptide(L)'
;MTYHDRHPALTPQDEAFLAANPWIARLYHDRATSVPFSPGSRHERPTPPATALNERLFSRTLLDSGAVAPTLGWHAPLDFASVEAAVAKQEQEQEAAAAESNGVEGEAGGVSTAEEKKGDMYLIPEATMAFDLGEGLRGFQGVTHGGMFAVLIDECVGNYLALNQAVSVKAEQGGFGKERGQRLCKRLAGLGGTTAYTVGMDVRFLKPIAVPAAVVVRTWLGSITGRKIVVKSVIEGEGGVRYGTCDSTWIVVKLPKSKI
;
A
#
# COMPACT_ATOMS: atom_id res chain seq x y z
N MET A 1 -20.82 -6.61 -3.30
CA MET A 1 -20.23 -5.47 -2.57
C MET A 1 -19.27 -4.79 -3.55
N THR A 2 -19.61 -3.61 -4.05
CA THR A 2 -18.77 -2.86 -4.98
C THR A 2 -17.56 -2.30 -4.24
N TYR A 3 -16.45 -2.06 -4.95
CA TYR A 3 -15.25 -1.38 -4.40
C TYR A 3 -15.58 -0.05 -3.70
N HIS A 4 -16.66 0.62 -4.12
CA HIS A 4 -17.12 1.86 -3.50
C HIS A 4 -17.86 1.65 -2.16
N ASP A 5 -18.33 0.43 -1.88
CA ASP A 5 -19.12 0.10 -0.68
C ASP A 5 -18.25 -0.04 0.59
N ARG A 6 -16.93 0.15 0.49
CA ARG A 6 -15.99 0.21 1.64
C ARG A 6 -15.55 1.63 2.00
N HIS A 7 -16.19 2.65 1.42
CA HIS A 7 -15.93 4.05 1.75
C HIS A 7 -16.98 4.52 2.77
N PRO A 8 -16.75 4.41 4.09
CA PRO A 8 -17.57 5.19 5.01
C PRO A 8 -17.38 6.67 4.65
N ALA A 9 -18.47 7.44 4.72
CA ALA A 9 -18.35 8.90 4.81
C ALA A 9 -17.31 9.23 5.89
N LEU A 10 -16.59 10.35 5.73
CA LEU A 10 -15.68 10.84 6.77
C LEU A 10 -16.42 10.82 8.11
N THR A 11 -15.79 10.23 9.12
CA THR A 11 -16.38 10.28 10.46
C THR A 11 -16.25 11.71 11.00
N PRO A 12 -17.07 12.12 11.98
CA PRO A 12 -16.88 13.42 12.64
C PRO A 12 -15.47 13.61 13.21
N GLN A 13 -14.80 12.52 13.60
CA GLN A 13 -13.41 12.54 14.06
C GLN A 13 -12.43 12.82 12.91
N ASP A 14 -12.64 12.23 11.73
CA ASP A 14 -11.82 12.50 10.55
C ASP A 14 -12.01 13.95 10.08
N GLU A 15 -13.24 14.46 10.10
CA GLU A 15 -13.53 15.86 9.75
C GLU A 15 -12.84 16.83 10.73
N ALA A 16 -12.93 16.57 12.03
CA ALA A 16 -12.24 17.37 13.05
C ALA A 16 -10.71 17.32 12.86
N PHE A 17 -10.15 16.16 12.55
CA PHE A 17 -8.72 15.99 12.28
C PHE A 17 -8.26 16.79 11.06
N LEU A 18 -9.01 16.73 9.95
CA LEU A 18 -8.71 17.49 8.74
C LEU A 18 -8.85 19.00 8.99
N ALA A 19 -9.86 19.44 9.74
CA ALA A 19 -10.02 20.83 10.13
C ALA A 19 -8.84 21.33 10.98
N ALA A 20 -8.33 20.50 11.90
CA ALA A 20 -7.16 20.81 12.72
C ALA A 20 -5.83 20.75 11.94
N ASN A 21 -5.78 20.03 10.81
CA ASN A 21 -4.58 19.85 10.00
C ASN A 21 -4.80 20.28 8.53
N PRO A 22 -4.88 21.60 8.24
CA PRO A 22 -5.20 22.10 6.91
C PRO A 22 -4.24 21.63 5.81
N TRP A 23 -2.99 21.32 6.14
CA TRP A 23 -2.03 20.79 5.18
C TRP A 23 -2.35 19.36 4.75
N ILE A 24 -2.83 18.51 5.66
CA ILE A 24 -3.34 17.17 5.33
C ILE A 24 -4.66 17.30 4.59
N ALA A 25 -5.54 18.21 5.00
CA ALA A 25 -6.77 18.49 4.28
C ALA A 25 -6.51 18.87 2.82
N ARG A 26 -5.47 19.66 2.54
CA ARG A 26 -5.01 19.91 1.17
C ARG A 26 -4.54 18.63 0.48
N LEU A 27 -3.74 17.77 1.11
CA LEU A 27 -3.32 16.50 0.48
C LEU A 27 -4.47 15.51 0.21
N TYR A 28 -5.50 15.55 1.05
CA TYR A 28 -6.69 14.73 0.92
C TYR A 28 -7.63 15.28 -0.17
N HIS A 29 -7.84 16.60 -0.20
CA HIS A 29 -8.80 17.29 -1.06
C HIS A 29 -8.20 17.70 -2.42
N ASP A 30 -6.91 18.04 -2.47
CA ASP A 30 -6.17 18.39 -3.68
C ASP A 30 -5.76 17.13 -4.44
N ARG A 31 -6.71 16.66 -5.26
CA ARG A 31 -6.55 15.96 -6.56
C ARG A 31 -7.93 15.61 -7.14
N ALA A 32 -8.95 16.47 -6.97
CA ALA A 32 -10.32 16.36 -7.50
C ALA A 32 -11.11 15.04 -7.29
N THR A 33 -10.54 13.97 -6.75
CA THR A 33 -11.06 12.60 -6.92
C THR A 33 -10.48 11.56 -5.93
N SER A 34 -9.75 11.98 -4.88
CA SER A 34 -9.16 11.05 -3.89
C SER A 34 -10.17 10.03 -3.39
N VAL A 35 -9.81 8.76 -3.44
CA VAL A 35 -10.65 7.65 -3.01
C VAL A 35 -10.24 7.28 -1.58
N PRO A 36 -11.06 7.58 -0.56
CA PRO A 36 -10.73 7.26 0.82
C PRO A 36 -10.79 5.75 1.05
N PHE A 37 -10.05 5.22 2.00
CA PHE A 37 -10.29 3.87 2.51
C PHE A 37 -10.18 3.88 4.03
N SER A 38 -11.03 3.07 4.67
CA SER A 38 -10.89 2.83 6.09
C SER A 38 -9.97 1.63 6.30
N PRO A 39 -8.93 1.75 7.13
CA PRO A 39 -8.13 0.59 7.52
C PRO A 39 -9.04 -0.48 8.12
N GLY A 40 -8.85 -1.74 7.72
CA GLY A 40 -9.76 -2.84 8.10
C GLY A 40 -9.98 -2.95 9.61
N SER A 41 -9.01 -2.53 10.41
CA SER A 41 -9.03 -2.42 11.87
C SER A 41 -10.15 -1.56 12.47
N ARG A 42 -10.75 -0.61 11.73
CA ARG A 42 -11.75 0.35 12.27
C ARG A 42 -13.22 -0.05 12.08
N HIS A 43 -13.52 -1.17 11.43
CA HIS A 43 -14.91 -1.61 11.26
C HIS A 43 -15.45 -2.32 12.52
N GLU A 44 -16.56 -1.83 13.09
CA GLU A 44 -17.22 -2.37 14.30
C GLU A 44 -17.81 -3.78 14.13
N ARG A 45 -18.07 -4.23 12.89
CA ARG A 45 -18.64 -5.56 12.62
C ARG A 45 -17.74 -6.39 11.70
N PRO A 46 -17.47 -7.67 12.04
CA PRO A 46 -16.85 -8.60 11.11
C PRO A 46 -17.85 -8.89 9.99
N THR A 47 -17.52 -8.52 8.76
CA THR A 47 -18.20 -9.10 7.59
C THR A 47 -17.63 -10.52 7.41
N PRO A 48 -18.38 -11.62 7.66
CA PRO A 48 -17.80 -12.96 7.86
C PRO A 48 -17.62 -13.76 6.55
N PRO A 49 -16.99 -14.97 6.58
CA PRO A 49 -16.61 -15.75 7.78
C PRO A 49 -15.27 -15.24 8.33
N ALA A 50 -15.24 -14.64 9.51
CA ALA A 50 -15.10 -15.35 10.79
C ALA A 50 -14.01 -16.44 10.82
N THR A 51 -12.96 -16.30 10.00
CA THR A 51 -11.65 -16.85 10.36
C THR A 51 -10.78 -15.70 10.88
N ALA A 52 -10.63 -15.72 12.21
CA ALA A 52 -9.63 -15.00 13.00
C ALA A 52 -9.79 -13.48 13.21
N LEU A 53 -10.21 -13.14 14.43
CA LEU A 53 -10.10 -11.86 15.14
C LEU A 53 -8.66 -11.28 15.27
N ASN A 54 -7.70 -11.70 14.42
CA ASN A 54 -6.26 -11.61 14.71
C ASN A 54 -5.47 -10.65 13.79
N GLU A 55 -6.11 -10.01 12.81
CA GLU A 55 -5.42 -9.21 11.77
C GLU A 55 -5.46 -7.69 12.00
N ARG A 56 -5.80 -7.22 13.21
CA ARG A 56 -6.20 -5.82 13.44
C ARG A 56 -5.56 -5.21 14.70
N LEU A 57 -4.31 -5.58 14.99
CA LEU A 57 -3.63 -5.19 16.23
C LEU A 57 -3.41 -3.68 16.30
N PHE A 58 -2.78 -3.07 15.30
CA PHE A 58 -2.29 -1.69 15.41
C PHE A 58 -3.38 -0.63 15.64
N SER A 59 -4.27 -0.42 14.66
CA SER A 59 -5.25 0.68 14.79
C SER A 59 -6.38 0.39 15.76
N ARG A 60 -6.48 -0.81 16.37
CA ARG A 60 -7.39 -1.07 17.50
C ARG A 60 -6.69 -0.88 18.84
N THR A 61 -5.46 -1.37 18.97
CA THR A 61 -4.68 -1.26 20.20
C THR A 61 -4.30 0.20 20.49
N LEU A 62 -4.09 1.01 19.45
CA LEU A 62 -3.71 2.42 19.59
C LEU A 62 -4.86 3.39 19.37
N LEU A 63 -6.12 2.91 19.30
CA LEU A 63 -7.31 3.76 19.18
C LEU A 63 -7.66 4.42 20.52
N ASP A 64 -6.73 5.20 21.03
CA ASP A 64 -6.83 5.98 22.25
C ASP A 64 -6.40 7.42 21.95
N SER A 65 -7.03 8.40 22.61
CA SER A 65 -6.73 9.82 22.38
C SER A 65 -5.30 10.21 22.74
N GLY A 66 -4.61 9.42 23.57
CA GLY A 66 -3.20 9.59 23.88
C GLY A 66 -2.25 8.92 22.87
N ALA A 67 -2.72 8.01 22.00
CA ALA A 67 -1.87 7.23 21.11
C ALA A 67 -2.04 7.63 19.64
N VAL A 68 -2.90 6.95 18.88
CA VAL A 68 -3.18 7.25 17.46
C VAL A 68 -4.68 7.34 17.25
N ALA A 69 -5.23 8.55 17.36
CA ALA A 69 -6.68 8.73 17.40
C ALA A 69 -7.34 8.64 16.00
N PRO A 70 -7.22 9.61 15.08
CA PRO A 70 -7.62 9.43 13.68
C PRO A 70 -6.53 8.76 12.84
N THR A 71 -6.95 7.81 11.99
CA THR A 71 -6.15 7.32 10.86
C THR A 71 -6.99 7.35 9.61
N LEU A 72 -6.55 8.13 8.61
CA LEU A 72 -7.28 8.35 7.36
C LEU A 72 -6.43 7.86 6.20
N GLY A 73 -6.94 6.89 5.44
CA GLY A 73 -6.29 6.39 4.22
C GLY A 73 -6.93 6.95 2.96
N TRP A 74 -6.13 7.24 1.94
CA TRP A 74 -6.63 7.58 0.61
C TRP A 74 -5.63 7.22 -0.49
N HIS A 75 -6.14 7.14 -1.72
CA HIS A 75 -5.33 7.00 -2.93
C HIS A 75 -5.94 7.83 -4.07
N ALA A 76 -5.15 8.14 -5.11
CA ALA A 76 -5.70 8.73 -6.33
C ALA A 76 -6.62 7.72 -7.05
N PRO A 77 -7.64 8.15 -7.81
CA PRO A 77 -8.47 7.23 -8.57
C PRO A 77 -7.68 6.26 -9.42
N LEU A 78 -8.35 5.16 -9.74
CA LEU A 78 -7.87 4.26 -10.76
C LEU A 78 -7.86 4.99 -12.11
N ASP A 79 -6.65 5.31 -12.58
CA ASP A 79 -6.41 5.78 -13.93
C ASP A 79 -6.02 4.59 -14.80
N PHE A 80 -7.02 3.94 -15.36
CA PHE A 80 -6.80 2.80 -16.24
C PHE A 80 -6.03 3.17 -17.51
N ALA A 81 -6.11 4.42 -17.99
CA ALA A 81 -5.37 4.83 -19.18
C ALA A 81 -3.86 4.88 -18.87
N SER A 82 -3.49 5.42 -17.71
CA SER A 82 -2.09 5.40 -17.24
C SER A 82 -1.57 3.97 -17.01
N VAL A 83 -2.38 3.09 -16.42
CA VAL A 83 -2.01 1.67 -16.27
C VAL A 83 -1.81 1.01 -17.63
N GLU A 84 -2.73 1.21 -18.57
CA GLU A 84 -2.65 0.63 -19.91
C GLU A 84 -1.42 1.12 -20.67
N ALA A 85 -1.09 2.41 -20.57
CA ALA A 85 0.13 2.98 -21.15
C ALA A 85 1.40 2.38 -20.51
N ALA A 86 1.40 2.19 -19.19
CA ALA A 86 2.52 1.55 -18.48
C ALA A 86 2.71 0.08 -18.91
N VAL A 87 1.60 -0.66 -19.06
CA VAL A 87 1.63 -2.04 -19.57
C VAL A 87 2.20 -2.05 -20.99
N ALA A 88 1.65 -1.25 -21.91
CA ALA A 88 2.09 -1.21 -23.31
C ALA A 88 3.59 -0.89 -23.44
N LYS A 89 4.09 0.07 -22.65
CA LYS A 89 5.51 0.42 -22.60
C LYS A 89 6.38 -0.77 -22.18
N GLN A 90 5.96 -1.54 -21.17
CA GLN A 90 6.69 -2.73 -20.75
C GLN A 90 6.67 -3.84 -21.80
N GLU A 91 5.59 -4.01 -22.56
CA GLU A 91 5.56 -4.99 -23.65
C GLU A 91 6.59 -4.64 -24.73
N GLN A 92 6.67 -3.36 -25.11
CA GLN A 92 7.67 -2.85 -26.05
C GLN A 92 9.11 -3.04 -25.54
N GLU A 93 9.36 -2.75 -24.26
CA GLU A 93 10.69 -2.95 -23.64
C GLU A 93 11.08 -4.43 -23.59
N GLN A 94 10.13 -5.34 -23.34
CA GLN A 94 10.37 -6.79 -23.36
C GLN A 94 10.65 -7.31 -24.77
N GLU A 95 9.91 -6.85 -25.77
CA GLU A 95 10.14 -7.20 -27.18
C GLU A 95 11.51 -6.71 -27.67
N ALA A 96 11.91 -5.49 -27.30
CA ALA A 96 13.23 -4.96 -27.62
C ALA A 96 14.36 -5.78 -26.95
N ALA A 97 14.21 -6.11 -25.66
CA ALA A 97 15.20 -6.93 -24.94
C ALA A 97 15.33 -8.36 -25.51
N ALA A 98 14.23 -8.96 -25.96
CA ALA A 98 14.23 -10.26 -26.62
C ALA A 98 14.84 -10.23 -28.04
N ALA A 99 14.70 -9.10 -28.75
CA ALA A 99 15.35 -8.90 -30.04
C ALA A 99 16.87 -8.72 -29.90
N GLU A 100 17.33 -8.08 -28.83
CA GLU A 100 18.76 -7.92 -28.51
C GLU A 100 19.40 -9.23 -28.04
N SER A 101 18.69 -10.09 -27.29
CA SER A 101 19.22 -11.38 -26.83
C SER A 101 19.35 -12.42 -27.94
N ASN A 102 18.54 -12.34 -29.00
CA ASN A 102 18.65 -13.20 -30.19
C ASN A 102 19.81 -12.79 -31.13
N GLY A 103 20.56 -11.74 -30.82
CA GLY A 103 21.72 -11.27 -31.59
C GLY A 103 23.08 -11.81 -31.14
N VAL A 104 23.15 -12.66 -30.10
CA VAL A 104 24.41 -13.19 -29.54
C VAL A 104 24.39 -14.72 -29.53
N GLU A 105 24.69 -15.33 -30.67
CA GLU A 105 25.10 -16.74 -30.71
C GLU A 105 26.58 -16.83 -30.29
N GLY A 106 26.82 -17.27 -29.05
CA GLY A 106 28.16 -17.55 -28.53
C GLY A 106 28.10 -18.39 -27.26
N GLU A 107 28.63 -19.61 -27.36
CA GLU A 107 28.64 -20.68 -26.36
C GLU A 107 29.11 -20.28 -24.95
N ALA A 108 28.37 -20.68 -23.91
CA ALA A 108 28.85 -21.46 -22.77
C ALA A 108 27.76 -21.57 -21.68
N GLY A 109 27.58 -22.77 -21.14
CA GLY A 109 26.56 -23.10 -20.14
C GLY A 109 26.61 -22.23 -18.89
N GLY A 110 25.49 -21.56 -18.62
CA GLY A 110 25.21 -20.84 -17.38
C GLY A 110 23.88 -21.32 -16.81
N VAL A 111 23.89 -21.62 -15.51
CA VAL A 111 22.72 -21.94 -14.71
C VAL A 111 21.59 -20.95 -15.03
N SER A 112 20.44 -21.47 -15.43
CA SER A 112 19.19 -20.72 -15.62
C SER A 112 18.80 -20.02 -14.31
N THR A 113 19.30 -18.80 -14.10
CA THR A 113 18.71 -17.85 -13.16
C THR A 113 17.32 -17.57 -13.68
N ALA A 114 16.31 -17.97 -12.90
CA ALA A 114 14.91 -17.68 -13.20
C ALA A 114 14.77 -16.22 -13.64
N GLU A 115 14.37 -16.02 -14.89
CA GLU A 115 14.16 -14.71 -15.49
C GLU A 115 13.36 -13.85 -14.51
N GLU A 116 13.97 -12.74 -14.06
CA GLU A 116 13.23 -11.71 -13.34
C GLU A 116 12.14 -11.21 -14.29
N LYS A 117 10.90 -11.63 -14.08
CA LYS A 117 9.73 -11.04 -14.75
C LYS A 117 9.59 -9.59 -14.28
N LYS A 118 10.39 -8.71 -14.88
CA LYS A 118 10.31 -7.27 -14.77
C LYS A 118 9.06 -6.84 -15.52
N GLY A 119 7.95 -6.66 -14.81
CA GLY A 119 6.67 -6.34 -15.44
C GLY A 119 5.47 -6.27 -14.49
N ASP A 120 5.53 -6.93 -13.34
CA ASP A 120 4.38 -6.92 -12.45
C ASP A 120 4.17 -5.53 -11.81
N MET A 121 2.98 -4.96 -12.00
CA MET A 121 2.59 -3.66 -11.44
C MET A 121 1.31 -3.75 -10.61
N TYR A 122 0.96 -2.67 -9.91
CA TYR A 122 -0.27 -2.54 -9.15
C TYR A 122 -1.20 -1.50 -9.79
N LEU A 123 -2.52 -1.71 -9.66
CA LEU A 123 -3.53 -0.79 -10.20
C LEU A 123 -3.58 0.52 -9.44
N ILE A 124 -3.28 0.47 -8.15
CA ILE A 124 -3.11 1.64 -7.33
C ILE A 124 -1.60 1.83 -7.17
N PRO A 125 -1.02 2.84 -7.83
CA PRO A 125 0.43 3.02 -7.86
C PRO A 125 0.98 3.54 -6.53
N GLU A 126 0.18 4.29 -5.77
CA GLU A 126 0.53 4.87 -4.49
C GLU A 126 -0.72 4.96 -3.60
N ALA A 127 -0.54 4.76 -2.29
CA ALA A 127 -1.52 5.10 -1.27
C ALA A 127 -0.89 5.96 -0.17
N THR A 128 -1.72 6.75 0.49
CA THR A 128 -1.34 7.61 1.61
C THR A 128 -2.19 7.29 2.83
N MET A 129 -1.59 7.31 4.01
CA MET A 129 -2.30 7.28 5.29
C MET A 129 -1.84 8.40 6.19
N ALA A 130 -2.77 9.18 6.74
CA ALA A 130 -2.50 10.16 7.78
C ALA A 130 -2.66 9.55 9.18
N PHE A 131 -1.83 10.01 10.10
CA PHE A 131 -1.82 9.61 11.50
C PHE A 131 -1.67 10.84 12.39
N ASP A 132 -2.49 10.92 13.42
CA ASP A 132 -2.35 11.89 14.50
C ASP A 132 -1.66 11.22 15.68
N LEU A 133 -0.45 11.68 16.00
CA LEU A 133 0.42 11.08 16.99
C LEU A 133 0.27 11.83 18.31
N GLY A 134 -0.26 11.15 19.32
CA GLY A 134 -0.40 11.67 20.68
C GLY A 134 0.84 11.51 21.55
N GLU A 135 0.78 12.07 22.76
CA GLU A 135 1.88 12.06 23.73
C GLU A 135 2.20 10.66 24.30
N GLY A 136 1.27 9.73 24.25
CA GLY A 136 1.46 8.33 24.64
C GLY A 136 2.45 7.58 23.75
N LEU A 137 2.86 8.17 22.62
CA LEU A 137 3.87 7.61 21.73
C LEU A 137 5.29 8.14 22.00
N ARG A 138 5.49 8.94 23.06
CA ARG A 138 6.79 9.49 23.44
C ARG A 138 7.81 8.38 23.69
N GLY A 139 8.94 8.49 23.01
CA GLY A 139 10.19 7.84 23.37
C GLY A 139 11.08 8.81 24.15
N PHE A 140 12.35 8.90 23.75
CA PHE A 140 13.32 9.78 24.38
C PHE A 140 13.03 11.26 24.08
N GLN A 141 13.17 12.14 25.08
CA GLN A 141 13.08 13.61 24.92
C GLN A 141 11.82 14.14 24.22
N GLY A 142 10.67 13.50 24.42
CA GLY A 142 9.40 14.01 23.90
C GLY A 142 9.17 13.83 22.40
N VAL A 143 10.03 13.05 21.72
CA VAL A 143 9.82 12.66 20.32
C VAL A 143 9.15 11.29 20.23
N THR A 144 8.48 10.96 19.12
CA THR A 144 7.90 9.64 18.90
C THR A 144 8.96 8.55 19.02
N HIS A 145 8.64 7.44 19.70
CA HIS A 145 9.52 6.29 19.78
C HIS A 145 9.92 5.79 18.38
N GLY A 146 11.21 5.51 18.14
CA GLY A 146 11.70 5.11 16.81
C GLY A 146 11.02 3.85 16.27
N GLY A 147 10.71 2.88 17.14
CA GLY A 147 9.92 1.71 16.76
C GLY A 147 8.56 2.05 16.13
N MET A 148 7.96 3.19 16.49
CA MET A 148 6.68 3.63 15.94
C MET A 148 6.77 3.97 14.46
N PHE A 149 7.93 4.37 13.94
CA PHE A 149 8.10 4.59 12.49
C PHE A 149 7.86 3.29 11.73
N ALA A 150 8.47 2.20 12.20
CA ALA A 150 8.31 0.89 11.57
C ALA A 150 6.84 0.45 11.63
N VAL A 151 6.17 0.65 12.76
CA VAL A 151 4.76 0.24 12.91
C VAL A 151 3.82 1.04 12.00
N LEU A 152 3.96 2.37 11.95
CA LEU A 152 3.16 3.23 11.06
C LEU A 152 3.35 2.87 9.58
N ILE A 153 4.59 2.54 9.20
CA ILE A 153 4.91 2.12 7.82
C ILE A 153 4.33 0.74 7.53
N ASP A 154 4.49 -0.23 8.42
CA ASP A 154 4.00 -1.61 8.23
C ASP A 154 2.46 -1.61 8.08
N GLU A 155 1.76 -0.85 8.91
CA GLU A 155 0.31 -0.65 8.77
C GLU A 155 -0.05 -0.05 7.41
N CYS A 156 0.68 0.97 6.96
CA CYS A 156 0.42 1.62 5.68
C CYS A 156 0.65 0.68 4.49
N VAL A 157 1.76 -0.07 4.50
CA VAL A 157 2.08 -1.03 3.45
C VAL A 157 1.08 -2.18 3.43
N GLY A 158 0.72 -2.74 4.59
CA GLY A 158 -0.28 -3.80 4.69
C GLY A 158 -1.62 -3.40 4.08
N ASN A 159 -2.10 -2.19 4.39
CA ASN A 159 -3.33 -1.64 3.79
C ASN A 159 -3.18 -1.41 2.28
N TYR A 160 -2.04 -0.91 1.80
CA TYR A 160 -1.77 -0.73 0.37
C TYR A 160 -1.81 -2.05 -0.41
N LEU A 161 -1.24 -3.13 0.14
CA LEU A 161 -1.28 -4.46 -0.45
C LEU A 161 -2.71 -5.03 -0.48
N ALA A 162 -3.44 -4.92 0.64
CA ALA A 162 -4.84 -5.37 0.73
C ALA A 162 -5.76 -4.60 -0.24
N LEU A 163 -5.51 -3.30 -0.41
CA LEU A 163 -6.24 -2.44 -1.34
C LEU A 163 -6.03 -2.89 -2.79
N ASN A 164 -4.78 -3.11 -3.19
CA ASN A 164 -4.46 -3.61 -4.53
C ASN A 164 -4.98 -5.03 -4.79
N GLN A 165 -5.00 -5.89 -3.77
CA GLN A 165 -5.65 -7.20 -3.85
C GLN A 165 -7.14 -7.06 -4.14
N ALA A 166 -7.85 -6.21 -3.40
CA ALA A 166 -9.28 -6.01 -3.56
C ALA A 166 -9.64 -5.46 -4.95
N VAL A 167 -8.87 -4.51 -5.49
CA VAL A 167 -9.08 -4.00 -6.84
C VAL A 167 -8.82 -5.09 -7.88
N SER A 168 -7.75 -5.87 -7.73
CA SER A 168 -7.39 -6.93 -8.67
C SER A 168 -8.50 -7.99 -8.77
N VAL A 169 -9.04 -8.44 -7.63
CA VAL A 169 -10.18 -9.37 -7.58
C VAL A 169 -11.40 -8.79 -8.29
N LYS A 170 -11.72 -7.51 -8.07
CA LYS A 170 -12.86 -6.87 -8.75
C LYS A 170 -12.64 -6.77 -10.26
N ALA A 171 -11.41 -6.47 -10.70
CA ALA A 171 -11.07 -6.41 -12.11
C ALA A 171 -11.20 -7.79 -12.78
N GLU A 172 -10.75 -8.86 -12.13
CA GLU A 172 -10.91 -10.24 -12.61
C GLU A 172 -12.38 -10.66 -12.74
N GLN A 173 -13.22 -10.21 -11.81
CA GLN A 173 -14.67 -10.45 -11.82
C GLN A 173 -15.42 -9.59 -12.87
N GLY A 174 -14.71 -8.81 -13.68
CA GLY A 174 -15.29 -7.99 -14.74
C GLY A 174 -15.89 -6.67 -14.25
N GLY A 175 -15.57 -6.24 -13.02
CA GLY A 175 -16.08 -5.00 -12.43
C GLY A 175 -15.67 -3.71 -13.17
N PHE A 176 -14.81 -3.82 -14.19
CA PHE A 176 -14.39 -2.74 -15.09
C PHE A 176 -14.43 -3.16 -16.58
N GLY A 177 -15.24 -4.18 -16.90
CA GLY A 177 -15.30 -4.84 -18.21
C GLY A 177 -14.46 -6.13 -18.25
N LYS A 178 -15.06 -7.25 -18.67
CA LYS A 178 -14.48 -8.59 -18.55
C LYS A 178 -13.16 -8.74 -19.32
N GLU A 179 -13.12 -8.33 -20.59
CA GLU A 179 -11.91 -8.41 -21.42
C GLU A 179 -10.81 -7.45 -20.95
N ARG A 180 -11.19 -6.22 -20.59
CA ARG A 180 -10.26 -5.19 -20.08
C ARG A 180 -9.62 -5.62 -18.75
N GLY A 181 -10.44 -6.11 -17.82
CA GLY A 181 -10.00 -6.62 -16.53
C GLY A 181 -9.08 -7.84 -16.67
N GLN A 182 -9.44 -8.81 -17.50
CA GLN A 182 -8.60 -9.99 -17.74
C GLN A 182 -7.25 -9.64 -18.37
N ARG A 183 -7.20 -8.69 -19.31
CA ARG A 183 -5.94 -8.25 -19.93
C ARG A 183 -5.02 -7.59 -18.91
N LEU A 184 -5.54 -6.64 -18.12
CA LEU A 184 -4.76 -5.95 -17.11
C LEU A 184 -4.30 -6.92 -16.01
N CYS A 185 -5.17 -7.79 -15.50
CA CYS A 185 -4.83 -8.72 -14.42
C CYS A 185 -3.78 -9.77 -14.79
N LYS A 186 -3.49 -10.01 -16.08
CA LYS A 186 -2.35 -10.86 -16.49
C LYS A 186 -0.97 -10.23 -16.22
N ARG A 187 -0.91 -8.89 -16.21
CA ARG A 187 0.31 -8.08 -16.05
C ARG A 187 0.40 -7.40 -14.69
N LEU A 188 -0.71 -7.39 -13.95
CA LEU A 188 -0.73 -6.93 -12.57
C LEU A 188 -0.23 -8.04 -11.66
N ALA A 189 0.48 -7.67 -10.60
CA ALA A 189 0.67 -8.58 -9.46
C ALA A 189 -0.68 -8.78 -8.77
N GLY A 190 -1.49 -9.69 -9.30
CA GLY A 190 -2.73 -10.10 -8.69
C GLY A 190 -2.42 -10.88 -7.42
N LEU A 191 -2.61 -10.25 -6.26
CA LEU A 191 -2.55 -10.93 -4.96
C LEU A 191 -3.69 -11.95 -4.76
N GLY A 192 -4.60 -12.16 -5.71
CA GLY A 192 -5.52 -13.31 -5.83
C GLY A 192 -5.98 -13.97 -4.51
N GLY A 193 -6.08 -15.30 -4.49
CA GLY A 193 -6.26 -16.09 -3.26
C GLY A 193 -4.97 -16.21 -2.43
N THR A 194 -4.09 -15.20 -2.46
CA THR A 194 -2.83 -15.16 -1.72
C THR A 194 -2.88 -14.06 -0.67
N THR A 195 -2.03 -14.16 0.35
CA THR A 195 -1.78 -13.10 1.32
C THR A 195 -0.30 -12.75 1.31
N ALA A 196 0.05 -11.55 1.78
CA ALA A 196 1.43 -11.09 1.86
C ALA A 196 1.83 -10.94 3.34
N TYR A 197 3.02 -11.43 3.68
CA TYR A 197 3.60 -11.27 5.02
C TYR A 197 4.86 -10.41 4.97
N THR A 198 5.02 -9.52 5.95
CA THR A 198 6.26 -8.76 6.15
C THR A 198 7.39 -9.73 6.49
N VAL A 199 8.48 -9.67 5.74
CA VAL A 199 9.69 -10.48 5.96
C VAL A 199 10.88 -9.62 6.39
N GLY A 200 10.88 -8.34 6.02
CA GLY A 200 11.90 -7.42 6.49
C GLY A 200 11.54 -5.97 6.20
N MET A 201 12.08 -5.07 6.99
CA MET A 201 11.94 -3.63 6.80
C MET A 201 13.31 -2.98 7.05
N ASP A 202 13.82 -2.24 6.06
CA ASP A 202 14.96 -1.34 6.24
C ASP A 202 14.42 0.06 6.45
N VAL A 203 14.40 0.54 7.70
CA VAL A 203 13.87 1.86 8.07
C VAL A 203 15.05 2.83 8.29
N ARG A 204 15.04 3.93 7.55
CA ARG A 204 16.00 5.03 7.70
C ARG A 204 15.33 6.19 8.41
N PHE A 205 15.85 6.52 9.59
CA PHE A 205 15.41 7.68 10.39
C PHE A 205 16.18 8.92 9.93
N LEU A 206 15.46 9.91 9.40
CA LEU A 206 16.05 11.14 8.87
C LEU A 206 15.93 12.29 9.88
N LYS A 207 14.79 12.41 10.55
CA LYS A 207 14.50 13.46 11.54
C LYS A 207 13.59 12.91 12.64
N PRO A 208 13.73 13.38 13.89
CA PRO A 208 12.78 13.06 14.95
C PRO A 208 11.43 13.73 14.68
N ILE A 209 10.35 13.09 15.15
CA ILE A 209 8.99 13.66 15.17
C ILE A 209 8.69 14.07 16.61
N ALA A 210 8.58 15.36 16.91
CA ALA A 210 8.09 15.80 18.21
C ALA A 210 6.61 15.44 18.35
N VAL A 211 6.15 14.99 19.53
CA VAL A 211 4.72 14.70 19.77
C VAL A 211 4.11 15.67 20.79
N PRO A 212 2.85 16.12 20.56
CA PRO A 212 1.93 15.66 19.53
C PRO A 212 2.24 16.18 18.12
N ALA A 213 1.93 15.39 17.09
CA ALA A 213 2.11 15.79 15.69
C ALA A 213 1.23 14.98 14.73
N ALA A 214 0.82 15.61 13.65
CA ALA A 214 0.23 14.90 12.52
C ALA A 214 1.30 14.58 11.47
N VAL A 215 1.24 13.37 10.91
CA VAL A 215 2.12 12.91 9.84
C VAL A 215 1.34 12.15 8.77
N VAL A 216 1.91 12.05 7.57
CA VAL A 216 1.42 11.17 6.51
C VAL A 216 2.48 10.14 6.15
N VAL A 217 2.04 8.93 5.85
CA VAL A 217 2.88 7.88 5.28
C VAL A 217 2.41 7.65 3.85
N ARG A 218 3.31 7.88 2.89
CA ARG A 218 3.07 7.52 1.49
C ARG A 218 3.81 6.23 1.17
N THR A 219 3.14 5.35 0.43
CA THR A 219 3.67 4.04 0.08
C THR A 219 3.38 3.70 -1.37
N TRP A 220 4.36 3.11 -2.06
CA TRP A 220 4.25 2.75 -3.47
C TRP A 220 5.08 1.51 -3.78
N LEU A 221 4.74 0.85 -4.89
CA LEU A 221 5.46 -0.34 -5.32
C LEU A 221 6.90 0.00 -5.72
N GLY A 222 7.87 -0.73 -5.16
CA GLY A 222 9.27 -0.67 -5.59
C GLY A 222 9.55 -1.67 -6.71
N SER A 223 9.39 -2.96 -6.41
CA SER A 223 9.57 -4.03 -7.38
C SER A 223 8.85 -5.30 -6.96
N ILE A 224 8.64 -6.20 -7.91
CA ILE A 224 8.10 -7.54 -7.69
C ILE A 224 9.01 -8.52 -8.40
N THR A 225 9.52 -9.50 -7.65
CA THR A 225 10.39 -10.54 -8.18
C THR A 225 9.88 -11.89 -7.66
N GLY A 226 9.13 -12.60 -8.50
CA GLY A 226 8.48 -13.86 -8.13
C GLY A 226 7.49 -13.69 -6.98
N ARG A 227 7.78 -14.27 -5.82
CA ARG A 227 6.93 -14.14 -4.61
C ARG A 227 7.30 -12.95 -3.72
N LYS A 228 8.38 -12.24 -4.04
CA LYS A 228 8.90 -11.13 -3.26
C LYS A 228 8.34 -9.82 -3.80
N ILE A 229 7.73 -9.03 -2.93
CA ILE A 229 7.32 -7.66 -3.22
C ILE A 229 8.19 -6.73 -2.38
N VAL A 230 8.78 -5.74 -3.02
CA VAL A 230 9.44 -4.62 -2.34
C VAL A 230 8.50 -3.42 -2.43
N VAL A 231 8.11 -2.89 -1.27
CA VAL A 231 7.29 -1.68 -1.17
C VAL A 231 8.11 -0.58 -0.52
N LYS A 232 8.10 0.60 -1.14
CA LYS A 232 8.80 1.78 -0.66
C LYS A 232 7.85 2.68 0.09
N SER A 233 8.33 3.33 1.13
CA SER A 233 7.51 4.26 1.91
C SER A 233 8.31 5.44 2.44
N VAL A 234 7.61 6.54 2.70
CA VAL A 234 8.15 7.74 3.34
C VAL A 234 7.16 8.28 4.37
N ILE A 235 7.67 8.69 5.54
CA ILE A 235 6.91 9.43 6.55
C ILE A 235 7.21 10.91 6.39
N GLU A 236 6.17 11.72 6.19
CA GLU A 236 6.24 13.15 5.92
C GLU A 236 5.37 13.95 6.88
N GLY A 237 5.82 15.17 7.21
CA GLY A 237 5.04 16.19 7.91
C GLY A 237 4.66 17.36 7.02
N GLU A 238 4.18 18.42 7.65
CA GLU A 238 3.85 19.67 6.97
C GLU A 238 5.05 20.22 6.16
N GLY A 239 4.76 20.81 5.00
CA GLY A 239 5.78 21.34 4.10
C GLY A 239 6.63 20.28 3.41
N GLY A 240 6.24 19.00 3.46
CA GLY A 240 7.00 17.90 2.84
C GLY A 240 8.25 17.50 3.61
N VAL A 241 8.33 17.85 4.90
CA VAL A 241 9.45 17.44 5.76
C VAL A 241 9.45 15.92 5.88
N ARG A 242 10.52 15.27 5.41
CA ARG A 242 10.70 13.83 5.54
C ARG A 242 11.31 13.47 6.88
N TYR A 243 10.61 12.62 7.64
CA TYR A 243 11.07 12.11 8.92
C TYR A 243 11.77 10.76 8.77
N GLY A 244 11.35 9.94 7.82
CA GLY A 244 11.96 8.64 7.58
C GLY A 244 11.54 8.02 6.25
N THR A 245 12.31 7.04 5.80
CA THR A 245 11.99 6.23 4.61
C THR A 245 12.10 4.75 4.94
N CYS A 246 11.41 3.89 4.20
CA CYS A 246 11.56 2.46 4.33
C CYS A 246 11.51 1.73 3.00
N ASP A 247 12.39 0.75 2.82
CA ASP A 247 12.23 -0.31 1.84
C ASP A 247 11.79 -1.57 2.58
N SER A 248 10.53 -1.98 2.40
CA SER A 248 9.95 -3.16 3.05
C SER A 248 9.85 -4.33 2.08
N THR A 249 10.16 -5.53 2.57
CA THR A 249 10.10 -6.78 1.81
C THR A 249 8.96 -7.64 2.32
N TRP A 250 8.11 -8.08 1.39
CA TRP A 250 6.94 -8.90 1.64
C TRP A 250 7.00 -10.16 0.80
N ILE A 251 6.52 -11.28 1.35
CA ILE A 251 6.42 -12.55 0.63
C ILE A 251 4.96 -12.95 0.45
N VAL A 252 4.59 -13.23 -0.80
CA VAL A 252 3.27 -13.71 -1.19
C VAL A 252 3.15 -15.21 -0.95
N VAL A 253 2.07 -15.61 -0.25
CA VAL A 253 1.77 -16.99 0.12
C VAL A 253 0.34 -17.34 -0.30
N LYS A 254 0.15 -18.48 -0.98
CA LYS A 254 -1.18 -19.00 -1.31
C LYS A 254 -1.90 -19.45 -0.04
N LEU A 255 -3.13 -18.99 0.14
CA LEU A 255 -3.97 -19.48 1.23
C LEU A 255 -4.53 -20.87 0.89
N PRO A 256 -4.51 -21.85 1.82
CA PRO A 256 -5.16 -23.14 1.61
C PRO A 256 -6.67 -22.97 1.41
N LYS A 257 -7.26 -23.74 0.48
CA LYS A 257 -8.70 -23.69 0.15
C LYS A 257 -9.65 -23.95 1.33
N SER A 258 -9.17 -24.47 2.45
CA SER A 258 -9.97 -24.75 3.66
C SER A 258 -10.15 -23.55 4.60
N LYS A 259 -9.61 -22.38 4.25
CA LYS A 259 -9.68 -21.14 5.06
C LYS A 259 -10.25 -19.93 4.30
N ILE A 260 -10.91 -20.16 3.16
CA ILE A 260 -11.73 -19.18 2.42
C ILE A 260 -13.19 -19.46 2.76
#